data_AF-A0A7Y3LB47-F1
#
_entry.id   AF-A0A7Y3LB47-F1
#
_cell.length_a   1.000
_cell.length_b   1.000
_cell.length_c   1.000
_cell.angle_alpha   90.00
_cell.angle_beta   90.00
_cell.angle_gamma   90.00
#
_symmetry.space_group_name_H-M   'P 1'
#
loop_
_entity.id
_entity.type
_entity.pdbx_description
1 polymer ?
#
loop_
_entity_poly.entity_id
_entity_poly.type
_entity_poly.pdbx_seq_one_letter_code
_entity_poly.pdbx_strand_id
1 'polypeptide(L)'
;MSAYLHLLSDEERARAEAIELWLDGYGSPSGRPSMESSLRAVMRAALGFERDATVCLETFPWELLADHTFFVEVAARINSRFGRQHAGKYVIATRALLRSLATSGHADYAAATQTLSMNKVYQSTADPVPLSFTTTDLWSILRRCRQDASPAKGRRDLAIISVGASTGARRSELVHVELADLDR
;
A
#
# COMPACT_ATOMS: atom_id res chain seq x y z
N MET A 1 -5.82 -33.13 7.11
CA MET A 1 -4.98 -31.93 7.25
C MET A 1 -3.54 -32.38 7.41
N SER A 2 -2.82 -32.54 6.29
CA SER A 2 -1.41 -32.97 6.31
C SER A 2 -0.55 -31.73 6.46
N ALA A 3 0.00 -31.51 7.66
CA ALA A 3 1.02 -30.50 7.88
C ALA A 3 2.32 -31.04 7.27
N TYR A 4 2.61 -30.65 6.03
CA TYR A 4 3.93 -30.83 5.45
C TYR A 4 4.90 -29.94 6.22
N LEU A 5 5.68 -30.54 7.12
CA LEU A 5 6.91 -29.97 7.64
C LEU A 5 7.90 -29.85 6.47
N HIS A 6 7.75 -28.81 5.66
CA HIS A 6 8.80 -28.42 4.71
C HIS A 6 9.95 -27.86 5.54
N LEU A 7 11.07 -28.60 5.58
CA LEU A 7 12.33 -28.07 6.05
C LEU A 7 12.76 -26.99 5.05
N LEU A 8 12.67 -25.73 5.46
CA LEU A 8 13.25 -24.63 4.71
C LEU A 8 14.77 -24.83 4.64
N SER A 9 15.32 -24.71 3.45
CA SER A 9 16.77 -24.58 3.25
C SER A 9 17.30 -23.36 4.02
N ASP A 10 18.60 -23.36 4.30
CA ASP A 10 19.25 -22.24 5.01
C ASP A 10 19.11 -20.93 4.23
N GLU A 11 19.10 -20.99 2.89
CA GLU A 11 18.85 -19.86 2.01
C GLU A 11 17.42 -19.32 2.15
N GLU A 12 16.41 -20.20 2.16
CA GLU A 12 15.02 -19.81 2.34
C GLU A 12 14.77 -19.19 3.72
N ARG A 13 15.46 -19.71 4.76
CA ARG A 13 15.39 -19.15 6.11
C ARG A 13 16.02 -17.77 6.19
N ALA A 14 17.22 -17.61 5.66
CA ALA A 14 17.92 -16.33 5.65
C ALA A 14 17.12 -15.26 4.87
N ARG A 15 16.49 -15.65 3.76
CA ARG A 15 15.58 -14.77 3.02
C ARG A 15 14.35 -14.38 3.84
N ALA A 16 13.72 -15.33 4.52
CA ALA A 16 12.56 -15.06 5.37
C ALA A 16 12.90 -14.03 6.47
N GLU A 17 14.04 -14.23 7.14
CA GLU A 17 14.55 -13.31 8.17
C GLU A 17 14.80 -11.91 7.59
N ALA A 18 15.38 -11.81 6.39
CA ALA A 18 15.61 -10.53 5.73
C ALA A 18 14.32 -9.79 5.34
N ILE A 19 13.29 -10.52 4.89
CA ILE A 19 11.97 -9.96 4.58
C ILE A 19 11.32 -9.42 5.86
N GLU A 20 11.37 -10.19 6.95
CA GLU A 20 10.81 -9.78 8.24
C GLU A 20 11.49 -8.54 8.79
N LEU A 21 12.83 -8.51 8.78
CA LEU A 21 13.60 -7.33 9.19
C LEU A 21 13.25 -6.09 8.35
N TRP A 22 13.07 -6.27 7.04
CA TRP A 22 12.67 -5.19 6.15
C TRP A 22 11.24 -4.70 6.42
N LEU A 23 10.29 -5.60 6.68
CA LEU A 23 8.92 -5.26 7.04
C LEU A 23 8.84 -4.51 8.38
N ASP A 24 9.66 -4.89 9.36
CA ASP A 24 9.78 -4.22 10.66
C ASP A 24 10.34 -2.79 10.56
N GLY A 25 11.12 -2.50 9.50
CA GLY A 25 11.60 -1.15 9.21
C GLY A 25 10.49 -0.12 8.93
N TYR A 26 9.25 -0.56 8.66
CA TYR A 26 8.11 0.32 8.43
C TYR A 26 7.42 0.73 9.74
N GLY A 27 8.03 1.66 10.47
CA GLY A 27 7.62 2.11 11.82
C GLY A 27 6.28 2.83 11.97
N SER A 28 5.42 2.87 10.94
CA SER A 28 4.05 3.39 11.09
C SER A 28 3.06 2.25 11.33
N PRO A 29 1.98 2.45 12.12
CA PRO A 29 1.00 1.39 12.42
C PRO A 29 0.36 0.74 11.18
N SER A 30 0.27 1.47 10.07
CA SER A 30 -0.25 0.99 8.79
C SER A 30 0.83 0.59 7.78
N GLY A 31 2.10 0.89 8.04
CA GLY A 31 3.20 0.74 7.10
C GLY A 31 3.49 -0.73 6.80
N ARG A 32 3.83 -1.50 7.84
CA ARG A 32 4.06 -2.95 7.72
C ARG A 32 2.88 -3.68 7.07
N PRO A 33 1.62 -3.55 7.55
CA PRO A 33 0.48 -4.21 6.92
C PRO A 33 0.26 -3.85 5.45
N SER A 34 0.49 -2.59 5.09
CA SER A 34 0.33 -2.11 3.70
C SER A 34 1.38 -2.72 2.76
N MET A 35 2.63 -2.77 3.21
CA MET A 35 3.73 -3.37 2.45
C MET A 35 3.56 -4.88 2.32
N GLU A 36 3.23 -5.55 3.42
CA GLU A 36 2.95 -6.98 3.43
C GLU A 36 1.79 -7.34 2.48
N SER A 37 0.67 -6.60 2.56
CA SER A 37 -0.45 -6.78 1.64
C SER A 37 -0.05 -6.56 0.18
N SER A 38 0.87 -5.63 -0.08
CA SER A 38 1.36 -5.35 -1.42
C SER A 38 2.21 -6.49 -1.95
N LEU A 39 3.13 -7.03 -1.14
CA LEU A 39 3.94 -8.20 -1.51
C LEU A 39 3.08 -9.45 -1.73
N ARG A 40 2.07 -9.68 -0.89
CA ARG A 40 1.12 -10.80 -1.09
C ARG A 40 0.37 -10.67 -2.41
N ALA A 41 -0.01 -9.45 -2.79
CA ALA A 41 -0.64 -9.19 -4.09
C ALA A 41 0.32 -9.43 -5.27
N VAL A 42 1.59 -9.02 -5.14
CA VAL A 42 2.65 -9.31 -6.13
C VAL A 42 2.83 -10.81 -6.31
N MET A 43 3.01 -11.55 -5.21
CA MET A 43 3.21 -13.00 -5.23
C MET A 43 2.02 -13.72 -5.89
N ARG A 44 0.78 -13.36 -5.55
CA ARG A 44 -0.42 -13.93 -6.19
C ARG A 44 -0.48 -13.64 -7.69
N ALA A 45 -0.12 -12.42 -8.10
CA ALA A 45 -0.07 -12.06 -9.51
C ALA A 45 1.03 -12.84 -10.25
N ALA A 46 2.21 -12.97 -9.65
CA ALA A 46 3.33 -13.72 -10.20
C ALA A 46 2.99 -15.21 -10.34
N LEU A 47 2.37 -15.82 -9.33
CA LEU A 47 2.03 -17.25 -9.33
C LEU A 47 0.69 -17.58 -10.01
N GLY A 48 -0.07 -16.58 -10.46
CA GLY A 48 -1.39 -16.78 -11.06
C GLY A 48 -2.46 -17.27 -10.08
N PHE A 49 -2.26 -17.06 -8.77
CA PHE A 49 -3.22 -17.48 -7.75
C PHE A 49 -4.41 -16.55 -7.62
N GLU A 50 -5.54 -17.06 -7.17
CA GLU A 50 -6.74 -16.27 -6.88
C GLU A 50 -6.49 -15.20 -5.79
N ARG A 51 -7.34 -14.17 -5.76
CA ARG A 51 -7.13 -13.00 -4.88
C ARG A 51 -7.10 -13.39 -3.41
N ASP A 52 -7.94 -14.35 -3.02
CA ASP A 52 -8.14 -14.78 -1.64
C ASP A 52 -7.27 -15.99 -1.28
N ALA A 53 -6.40 -16.43 -2.20
CA ALA A 53 -5.45 -17.50 -1.93
C ALA A 53 -4.52 -17.10 -0.77
N THR A 54 -4.38 -17.99 0.20
CA THR A 54 -3.38 -17.86 1.25
C THR A 54 -2.01 -18.11 0.63
N VAL A 55 -1.08 -17.20 0.84
CA VAL A 55 0.29 -17.27 0.31
C VAL A 55 1.28 -17.03 1.44
N CYS A 56 2.48 -17.58 1.33
CA CYS A 56 3.55 -17.45 2.32
C CYS A 56 4.68 -16.64 1.69
N LEU A 57 4.95 -15.43 2.17
CA LEU A 57 5.89 -14.51 1.51
C LEU A 57 7.30 -15.11 1.45
N GLU A 58 7.67 -15.84 2.48
CA GLU A 58 8.94 -16.51 2.72
C GLU A 58 9.27 -17.55 1.63
N THR A 59 8.22 -18.14 1.03
CA THR A 59 8.34 -19.22 0.03
C THR A 59 8.53 -18.71 -1.39
N PHE A 60 8.29 -17.42 -1.65
CA PHE A 60 8.49 -16.87 -2.98
C PHE A 60 9.97 -16.54 -3.19
N PRO A 61 10.58 -16.92 -4.33
CA PRO A 61 11.99 -16.67 -4.61
C PRO A 61 12.21 -15.22 -5.07
N TRP A 62 12.10 -14.28 -4.13
CA TRP A 62 12.18 -12.83 -4.39
C TRP A 62 13.50 -12.41 -5.04
N GLU A 63 14.59 -13.14 -4.78
CA GLU A 63 15.90 -12.92 -5.38
C GLU A 63 15.90 -13.06 -6.91
N LEU A 64 15.00 -13.87 -7.48
CA LEU A 64 14.86 -14.00 -8.94
C LEU A 64 14.41 -12.70 -9.60
N LEU A 65 13.84 -11.75 -8.85
CA LEU A 65 13.51 -10.42 -9.37
C LEU A 65 14.75 -9.60 -9.74
N ALA A 66 15.95 -10.02 -9.36
CA ALA A 66 17.19 -9.45 -9.87
C ALA A 66 17.36 -9.70 -11.37
N ASP A 67 16.80 -10.79 -11.91
CA ASP A 67 16.74 -11.02 -13.35
C ASP A 67 15.73 -10.07 -14.01
N HIS A 68 16.21 -9.34 -15.02
CA HIS A 68 15.40 -8.31 -15.67
C HIS A 68 14.17 -8.87 -16.36
N THR A 69 14.32 -10.01 -17.05
CA THR A 69 13.23 -10.63 -17.80
C THR A 69 12.13 -11.08 -16.85
N PHE A 70 12.48 -11.78 -15.78
CA PHE A 70 11.54 -12.20 -14.75
C PHE A 70 10.85 -11.00 -14.08
N PHE A 71 11.59 -9.94 -13.76
CA PHE A 71 11.02 -8.72 -13.21
C PHE A 71 9.95 -8.11 -14.14
N VAL A 72 10.24 -8.00 -15.44
CA VAL A 72 9.31 -7.47 -16.45
C VAL A 72 8.06 -8.34 -16.56
N GLU A 73 8.21 -9.65 -16.55
CA GLU A 73 7.08 -10.58 -16.57
C GLU A 73 6.18 -10.40 -15.34
N VAL A 74 6.76 -10.33 -14.14
CA VAL A 74 6.00 -10.08 -12.91
C VAL A 74 5.31 -8.73 -12.97
N ALA A 75 5.99 -7.67 -13.40
CA ALA A 75 5.41 -6.34 -13.56
C ALA A 75 4.25 -6.33 -14.58
N ALA A 76 4.37 -7.07 -15.68
CA ALA A 76 3.33 -7.23 -16.67
C ALA A 76 2.11 -7.97 -16.09
N ARG A 77 2.31 -9.05 -15.32
CA ARG A 77 1.24 -9.78 -14.62
C ARG A 77 0.50 -8.90 -13.60
N ILE A 78 1.25 -8.11 -12.82
CA ILE A 78 0.67 -7.12 -11.90
C ILE A 78 -0.18 -6.11 -12.67
N ASN A 79 0.34 -5.56 -13.77
CA ASN A 79 -0.36 -4.57 -14.56
C ASN A 79 -1.63 -5.12 -15.23
N SER A 80 -1.56 -6.35 -15.76
CA SER A 80 -2.72 -7.04 -16.33
C SER A 80 -3.81 -7.28 -15.28
N ARG A 81 -3.43 -7.64 -14.05
CA ARG A 81 -4.38 -7.97 -12.99
C ARG A 81 -5.03 -6.77 -12.32
N PHE A 82 -4.26 -5.72 -12.05
CA PHE A 82 -4.72 -4.59 -11.22
C PHE A 82 -4.94 -3.29 -12.00
N GLY A 83 -4.55 -3.25 -13.27
CA GLY A 83 -4.59 -2.04 -14.09
C GLY A 83 -3.52 -1.01 -13.71
N ARG A 84 -3.29 -0.05 -14.61
CA ARG A 84 -2.20 0.94 -14.49
C ARG A 84 -2.27 1.79 -13.21
N GLN A 85 -3.48 2.10 -12.74
CA GLN A 85 -3.70 2.94 -11.56
C GLN A 85 -3.20 2.29 -10.27
N HIS A 86 -3.29 0.96 -10.16
CA HIS A 86 -2.94 0.22 -8.95
C HIS A 86 -1.64 -0.58 -9.09
N ALA A 87 -1.18 -0.85 -10.31
CA ALA A 87 0.07 -1.57 -10.56
C ALA A 87 1.30 -0.85 -10.00
N GLY A 88 1.32 0.49 -10.09
CA GLY A 88 2.46 1.30 -9.67
C GLY A 88 2.88 1.06 -8.22
N LYS A 89 1.94 1.01 -7.27
CA LYS A 89 2.26 0.75 -5.85
C LYS A 89 2.87 -0.63 -5.64
N TYR A 90 2.42 -1.66 -6.37
CA TYR A 90 2.93 -3.02 -6.24
C TYR A 90 4.33 -3.16 -6.85
N VAL A 91 4.57 -2.51 -7.99
CA VAL A 91 5.92 -2.45 -8.60
C VAL A 91 6.88 -1.68 -7.69
N ILE A 92 6.44 -0.59 -7.06
CA ILE A 92 7.26 0.15 -6.07
C ILE A 92 7.62 -0.75 -4.89
N ALA A 93 6.65 -1.50 -4.33
CA ALA A 93 6.92 -2.45 -3.25
C ALA A 93 7.94 -3.53 -3.66
N THR A 94 7.79 -4.08 -4.87
CA THR A 94 8.71 -5.07 -5.45
C THR A 94 10.13 -4.51 -5.57
N ARG A 95 10.27 -3.27 -6.05
CA ARG A 95 11.56 -2.58 -6.18
C ARG A 95 12.23 -2.32 -4.83
N ALA A 96 11.43 -1.88 -3.84
CA ALA A 96 11.92 -1.60 -2.50
C ALA A 96 12.44 -2.87 -1.82
N LEU A 97 11.72 -3.98 -1.95
CA LEU A 97 12.18 -5.27 -1.43
C LEU A 97 13.42 -5.77 -2.16
N LEU A 98 13.44 -5.76 -3.51
CA LEU A 98 14.60 -6.19 -4.29
C LEU A 98 15.86 -5.40 -3.92
N ARG A 99 15.73 -4.09 -3.73
CA ARG A 99 16.84 -3.25 -3.25
C ARG A 99 17.33 -3.72 -1.88
N SER A 100 16.42 -3.97 -0.94
CA SER A 100 16.78 -4.46 0.39
C SER A 100 17.54 -5.77 0.33
N LEU A 101 16.98 -6.77 -0.39
CA LEU A 101 17.59 -8.09 -0.56
C LEU A 101 18.98 -8.01 -1.20
N ALA A 102 19.15 -7.16 -2.21
CA ALA A 102 20.45 -6.94 -2.84
C ALA A 102 21.46 -6.31 -1.87
N THR A 103 21.05 -5.30 -1.09
CA THR A 103 21.94 -4.65 -0.11
C THR A 103 22.32 -5.54 1.06
N SER A 104 21.48 -6.51 1.42
CA SER A 104 21.75 -7.51 2.45
C SER A 104 22.45 -8.77 1.92
N GLY A 105 22.76 -8.84 0.62
CA GLY A 105 23.45 -9.99 0.01
C GLY A 105 22.57 -11.22 -0.28
N HIS A 106 21.25 -11.09 -0.25
CA HIS A 106 20.29 -12.16 -0.58
C HIS A 106 19.86 -12.16 -2.05
N ALA A 107 20.31 -11.19 -2.85
CA ALA A 107 20.13 -11.14 -4.29
C ALA A 107 21.41 -10.60 -4.94
N ASP A 108 21.65 -10.95 -6.21
CA ASP A 108 22.78 -10.41 -6.96
C ASP A 108 22.66 -8.88 -7.07
N TYR A 109 23.61 -8.17 -6.46
CA TYR A 109 23.58 -6.71 -6.37
C TYR A 109 23.73 -6.03 -7.75
N ALA A 110 24.57 -6.56 -8.63
CA ALA A 110 24.81 -5.99 -9.95
C ALA A 110 23.58 -6.17 -10.84
N ALA A 111 23.02 -7.38 -10.88
CA ALA A 111 21.81 -7.68 -11.61
C ALA A 111 20.61 -6.88 -11.09
N ALA A 112 20.42 -6.83 -9.76
CA ALA A 112 19.36 -6.03 -9.14
C ALA A 112 19.51 -4.54 -9.48
N THR A 113 20.72 -3.98 -9.41
CA THR A 113 20.97 -2.58 -9.75
C THR A 113 20.64 -2.29 -11.22
N GLN A 114 21.07 -3.17 -12.13
CA GLN A 114 20.74 -3.08 -13.55
C GLN A 114 19.23 -3.11 -13.76
N THR A 115 18.54 -4.12 -13.23
CA THR A 115 17.09 -4.29 -13.34
C THR A 115 16.33 -3.07 -12.79
N LEU A 116 16.72 -2.56 -11.61
CA LEU A 116 16.09 -1.39 -11.01
C LEU A 116 16.34 -0.11 -11.82
N SER A 117 17.48 0.00 -12.52
CA SER A 117 17.83 1.15 -13.36
C SER A 117 17.05 1.18 -14.69
N MET A 118 16.81 0.00 -15.29
CA MET A 118 16.07 -0.16 -16.54
C MET A 118 14.56 0.02 -16.35
N ASN A 119 14.03 -0.35 -15.19
CA ASN A 119 12.59 -0.32 -14.90
C ASN A 119 12.20 0.89 -14.07
N LYS A 120 12.49 2.10 -14.54
CA LYS A 120 12.08 3.33 -13.83
C LYS A 120 10.56 3.41 -13.76
N VAL A 121 10.03 3.45 -12.54
CA VAL A 121 8.62 3.75 -12.30
C VAL A 121 8.48 5.26 -12.40
N TYR A 122 7.96 5.74 -13.53
CA TYR A 122 7.48 7.11 -13.60
C TYR A 122 6.26 7.21 -12.68
N GLN A 123 6.33 8.11 -11.70
CA GLN A 123 5.13 8.51 -10.98
C GLN A 123 4.18 9.08 -12.03
N SER A 124 3.08 8.39 -12.31
CA SER A 124 2.04 9.02 -13.13
C SER A 124 1.52 10.18 -12.29
N THR A 125 1.83 11.40 -12.72
CA THR A 125 1.05 12.57 -12.34
C THR A 125 -0.32 12.37 -12.98
N ALA A 126 -1.17 11.59 -12.32
CA ALA A 126 -2.58 11.59 -12.66
C ALA A 126 -3.05 13.02 -12.40
N ASP A 127 -3.63 13.64 -13.42
CA ASP A 127 -4.29 14.93 -13.22
C ASP A 127 -5.27 14.76 -12.05
N PRO A 128 -5.35 15.75 -11.14
CA PRO A 128 -6.29 15.68 -10.04
C PRO A 128 -7.66 15.38 -10.62
N VAL A 129 -8.29 14.30 -10.16
CA VAL A 129 -9.69 14.03 -10.54
C VAL A 129 -10.46 15.29 -10.19
N PRO A 130 -11.10 15.96 -11.16
CA PRO A 130 -11.81 17.20 -10.88
C PRO A 130 -12.82 16.91 -9.79
N LEU A 131 -12.72 17.64 -8.69
CA LEU A 131 -13.67 17.53 -7.59
C LEU A 131 -15.05 17.88 -8.16
N SER A 132 -15.94 16.90 -8.24
CA SER A 132 -17.34 17.13 -8.63
C SER A 132 -18.17 17.76 -7.51
N PHE A 133 -17.51 18.26 -6.47
CA PHE A 133 -18.14 18.72 -5.24
C PHE A 133 -18.20 20.25 -5.25
N THR A 134 -19.42 20.78 -5.36
CA THR A 134 -19.64 22.22 -5.44
C THR A 134 -19.96 22.81 -4.07
N THR A 135 -19.83 24.14 -3.95
CA THR A 135 -20.30 24.89 -2.77
C THR A 135 -21.79 24.64 -2.51
N THR A 136 -22.60 24.45 -3.55
CA THR A 136 -24.04 24.15 -3.43
C THR A 136 -24.26 22.79 -2.76
N ASP A 137 -23.46 21.78 -3.12
CA ASP A 137 -23.53 20.45 -2.51
C ASP A 137 -23.18 20.51 -1.02
N LEU A 138 -22.12 21.26 -0.67
CA LEU A 138 -21.74 21.49 0.72
C LEU A 138 -22.88 22.11 1.52
N TRP A 139 -23.48 23.20 1.04
CA TRP A 139 -24.61 23.84 1.74
C TRP A 139 -25.82 22.92 1.89
N SER A 140 -26.10 22.09 0.88
CA SER A 140 -27.17 21.09 0.94
C SER A 140 -26.94 20.08 2.08
N ILE A 141 -25.71 19.57 2.19
CA ILE A 141 -25.31 18.63 3.24
C ILE A 141 -25.41 19.27 4.63
N LEU A 142 -24.89 20.49 4.80
CA LEU A 142 -24.94 21.20 6.08
C LEU A 142 -26.39 21.48 6.52
N ARG A 143 -27.28 21.83 5.58
CA ARG A 143 -28.72 21.98 5.88
C ARG A 143 -29.37 20.68 6.34
N ARG A 144 -29.04 19.55 5.70
CA ARG A 144 -29.55 18.24 6.11
C ARG A 144 -29.06 17.86 7.51
N CYS A 145 -27.81 18.15 7.86
CA CYS A 145 -27.29 17.92 9.21
C CYS A 145 -28.05 18.76 10.25
N ARG A 146 -28.36 20.02 9.94
CA ARG A 146 -29.19 20.89 10.81
C ARG A 146 -30.63 20.39 10.99
N GLN A 147 -31.15 19.65 10.01
CA GLN A 147 -32.51 19.11 9.99
C GLN A 147 -32.58 17.63 10.37
N ASP A 148 -31.47 17.04 10.86
CA ASP A 148 -31.43 15.63 11.25
C ASP A 148 -32.43 15.38 12.41
N ALA A 149 -33.18 14.27 12.31
CA ALA A 149 -34.16 13.88 13.31
C ALA A 149 -33.54 13.64 14.69
N SER A 150 -32.23 13.36 14.75
CA SER A 150 -31.43 13.31 15.97
C SER A 150 -30.60 14.60 16.12
N PRO A 151 -31.00 15.55 17.00
CA PRO A 151 -30.32 16.83 17.13
C PRO A 151 -28.85 16.72 17.59
N ALA A 152 -28.51 15.67 18.35
CA ALA A 152 -27.14 15.44 18.80
C ALA A 152 -26.24 15.00 17.62
N LYS A 153 -26.71 14.02 16.84
CA LYS A 153 -26.02 13.54 15.64
C LYS A 153 -25.88 14.66 14.60
N GLY A 154 -26.97 15.37 14.33
CA GLY A 154 -27.01 16.48 13.38
C GLY A 154 -26.01 17.58 13.70
N ARG A 155 -25.94 18.02 14.97
CA ARG A 155 -24.95 19.03 15.42
C ARG A 155 -23.51 18.53 15.30
N ARG A 156 -23.25 17.27 15.66
CA ARG A 156 -21.91 16.65 15.54
C ARG A 156 -21.46 16.59 14.08
N ASP A 157 -22.30 16.04 13.20
CA ASP A 157 -21.95 15.85 11.79
C ASP A 157 -21.80 17.22 11.10
N LEU A 158 -22.66 18.19 11.44
CA LEU A 158 -22.53 19.58 10.99
C LEU A 158 -21.17 20.19 11.36
N ALA A 159 -20.76 20.06 12.63
CA ALA A 159 -19.49 20.60 13.10
C ALA A 159 -18.29 19.93 12.40
N ILE A 160 -18.27 18.59 12.34
CA ILE A 160 -17.17 17.83 11.71
C ILE A 160 -17.03 18.21 10.22
N ILE A 161 -18.14 18.26 9.48
CA ILE A 161 -18.12 18.60 8.05
C ILE A 161 -17.70 20.06 7.84
N SER A 162 -18.17 20.98 8.69
CA SER A 162 -17.79 22.40 8.60
C SER A 162 -16.30 22.59 8.82
N VAL A 163 -15.74 21.98 9.87
CA VAL A 163 -14.29 22.05 10.17
C VAL A 163 -13.48 21.42 9.05
N GLY A 164 -13.87 20.23 8.57
CA GLY A 164 -13.18 19.57 7.46
C GLY A 164 -13.18 20.41 6.18
N ALA A 165 -14.33 21.02 5.84
CA ALA A 165 -14.45 21.87 4.66
C ALA A 165 -13.69 23.21 4.79
N SER A 166 -13.60 23.79 5.99
CA SER A 166 -12.93 25.07 6.19
C SER A 166 -11.40 24.95 6.35
N THR A 167 -10.91 23.81 6.81
CA THR A 167 -9.48 23.60 7.09
C THR A 167 -8.77 22.72 6.07
N GLY A 168 -9.51 21.86 5.36
CA GLY A 168 -8.93 20.81 4.53
C GLY A 168 -8.29 19.68 5.34
N ALA A 169 -8.53 19.60 6.66
CA ALA A 169 -7.99 18.56 7.51
C ALA A 169 -8.43 17.16 7.06
N ARG A 170 -7.52 16.19 7.14
CA ARG A 170 -7.80 14.79 6.82
C ARG A 170 -8.75 14.20 7.87
N ARG A 171 -9.51 13.18 7.48
CA ARG A 171 -10.40 12.46 8.43
C ARG A 171 -9.66 11.96 9.67
N SER A 172 -8.41 11.50 9.52
CA SER A 172 -7.59 11.05 10.65
C SER A 172 -7.20 12.20 11.58
N GLU A 173 -7.02 13.41 11.07
CA GLU A 173 -6.68 14.59 11.88
C GLU A 173 -7.92 15.05 12.65
N LEU A 174 -9.08 15.12 11.98
CA LEU A 174 -10.36 15.53 12.61
C LEU A 174 -10.79 14.63 13.79
N VAL A 175 -10.50 13.33 13.73
CA VAL A 175 -10.87 12.38 14.80
C VAL A 175 -10.02 12.57 16.06
N HIS A 176 -8.85 13.19 15.95
CA HIS A 176 -7.94 13.43 17.08
C HIS A 176 -8.01 14.87 17.61
N VAL A 177 -8.93 15.70 17.12
CA VAL A 177 -9.12 17.07 17.63
C VAL A 177 -9.67 17.01 19.05
N GLU A 178 -8.96 17.65 19.98
CA GLU A 178 -9.35 17.79 21.37
C GLU A 178 -9.83 19.22 21.66
N LEU A 179 -10.54 19.40 22.78
CA LEU A 179 -11.00 20.74 23.21
C LEU A 179 -9.84 21.68 23.52
N ALA A 180 -8.66 21.15 23.83
CA ALA A 180 -7.45 21.93 24.07
C ALA A 180 -6.83 22.52 22.79
N ASP A 181 -7.18 21.97 21.61
CA ASP A 181 -6.68 22.45 20.32
C ASP A 181 -7.44 23.68 19.79
N LEU A 182 -8.51 24.08 20.49
CA LEU A 182 -9.38 25.18 20.08
C LEU A 182 -9.02 26.46 20.84
N ASP A 183 -8.49 27.45 20.11
CA ASP A 183 -8.37 28.82 20.62
C ASP A 183 -9.77 29.40 20.90
N ARG A 184 -9.94 29.98 22.09
CA ARG A 184 -11.19 30.62 22.55
C ARG A 184 -11.15 32.13 22.39
#